data_AF-C5RZI1-F1
#
_entry.id   AF-C5RZI1-F1
#
_cell.length_a   1.000
_cell.length_b   1.000
_cell.length_c   1.000
_cell.angle_alpha   90.00
_cell.angle_beta   90.00
_cell.angle_gamma   90.00
#
_symmetry.space_group_name_H-M   'P 1'
#
loop_
_entity.id
_entity.type
_entity.pdbx_description
1 polymer ?
#
loop_
_entity_poly.entity_id
_entity_poly.type
_entity_poly.pdbx_seq_one_letter_code
_entity_poly.pdbx_strand_id
1 'polypeptide(L)'
;MKLIKSLTIVGLSSLLAVSTVQAVEKTAAKQTTAKQTTAKQDYALTQFNKNVGLQLVKRGIQIGENNQSVATLTYLVQNKGKNKIKSINWISGYTIDNKVFYAQEIPINFQPALPAQRQMEVTINLPLNTLPEAAQKIFLDKSASVGAINGAKNVVFSNGKRITVSK
;
A
#
# COMPACT_ATOMS: atom_id res chain seq x y z
N MET A 1 33.63 -3.09 -45.95
CA MET A 1 34.04 -4.39 -46.53
C MET A 1 32.94 -5.42 -46.29
N LYS A 2 32.49 -6.10 -47.36
CA LYS A 2 32.02 -7.49 -47.48
C LYS A 2 30.97 -7.96 -46.44
N LEU A 3 29.66 -8.00 -46.73
CA LEU A 3 28.92 -9.04 -47.48
C LEU A 3 29.38 -10.48 -47.21
N ILE A 4 28.55 -11.25 -46.49
CA ILE A 4 28.51 -12.71 -46.62
C ILE A 4 27.07 -13.13 -46.89
N LYS A 5 26.94 -13.92 -47.94
CA LYS A 5 25.72 -14.42 -48.57
C LYS A 5 25.38 -15.80 -48.02
N SER A 6 24.08 -16.09 -48.03
CA SER A 6 23.36 -17.38 -48.07
C SER A 6 24.11 -18.69 -47.87
N LEU A 7 23.45 -19.60 -47.13
CA LEU A 7 23.41 -21.01 -47.50
C LEU A 7 21.99 -21.56 -47.28
N THR A 8 21.32 -21.85 -48.38
CA THR A 8 20.10 -22.66 -48.47
C THR A 8 20.49 -24.14 -48.51
N ILE A 9 19.85 -24.99 -47.70
CA ILE A 9 19.73 -26.42 -48.00
C ILE A 9 18.25 -26.82 -47.89
N VAL A 10 17.76 -27.28 -49.02
CA VAL A 10 16.47 -27.96 -49.24
C VAL A 10 16.57 -29.35 -48.65
N GLY A 11 15.59 -29.74 -47.83
CA GLY A 11 15.38 -31.11 -47.38
C GLY A 11 13.89 -31.42 -47.38
N LEU A 12 13.41 -31.98 -48.50
CA LEU A 12 12.04 -32.43 -48.69
C LEU A 12 11.97 -33.91 -48.30
N SER A 13 11.28 -34.24 -47.21
CA SER A 13 10.83 -35.61 -46.92
C SER A 13 9.45 -35.56 -46.28
N SER A 14 8.43 -35.71 -47.11
CA SER A 14 7.08 -36.12 -46.72
C SER A 14 7.09 -37.58 -46.27
N LEU A 15 6.36 -37.94 -45.22
CA LEU A 15 5.63 -39.22 -45.10
C LEU A 15 4.65 -39.18 -43.90
N LEU A 16 3.37 -39.14 -44.27
CA LEU A 16 2.16 -39.79 -43.71
C LEU A 16 1.76 -39.64 -42.23
N ALA A 17 0.46 -39.32 -42.10
CA ALA A 17 -0.29 -39.05 -40.90
C ALA A 17 -0.62 -40.30 -40.07
N VAL A 18 -0.67 -40.12 -38.74
CA VAL A 18 -1.56 -40.86 -37.85
C VAL A 18 -2.27 -39.84 -36.98
N SER A 19 -3.56 -39.61 -37.26
CA SER A 19 -4.44 -38.81 -36.41
C SER A 19 -4.79 -39.63 -35.17
N THR A 20 -4.01 -39.51 -34.10
CA THR A 20 -4.53 -39.79 -32.76
C THR A 20 -5.30 -38.55 -32.32
N VAL A 21 -6.62 -38.71 -32.21
CA VAL A 21 -7.50 -37.78 -31.50
C VAL A 21 -7.04 -37.77 -30.05
N GLN A 22 -6.11 -36.88 -29.71
CA GLN A 22 -6.00 -36.38 -28.36
C GLN A 22 -7.02 -35.26 -28.28
N ALA A 23 -8.07 -35.50 -27.50
CA ALA A 23 -8.93 -34.45 -26.99
C ALA A 23 -8.03 -33.43 -26.26
N VAL A 24 -7.62 -32.39 -26.97
CA VAL A 24 -7.12 -31.17 -26.36
C VAL A 24 -8.33 -30.58 -25.66
N GLU A 25 -8.44 -30.88 -24.37
CA GLU A 25 -9.14 -30.02 -23.45
C GLU A 25 -8.67 -28.61 -23.74
N LYS A 26 -9.58 -27.79 -24.25
CA LYS A 26 -9.42 -26.36 -24.38
C LYS A 26 -9.27 -25.80 -22.97
N THR A 27 -8.06 -25.87 -22.41
CA THR A 27 -7.66 -25.05 -21.26
C THR A 27 -7.44 -23.63 -21.78
N ALA A 28 -8.52 -23.00 -22.21
CA ALA A 28 -8.56 -21.58 -22.41
C ALA A 28 -8.49 -20.89 -21.04
N ALA A 29 -7.44 -20.09 -20.88
CA ALA A 29 -7.35 -18.93 -20.00
C ALA A 29 -7.28 -19.19 -18.48
N LYS A 30 -6.05 -19.44 -18.00
CA LYS A 30 -5.60 -19.06 -16.65
C LYS A 30 -4.60 -17.88 -16.69
N GLN A 31 -4.79 -16.94 -17.62
CA GLN A 31 -3.99 -15.70 -17.74
C GLN A 31 -4.79 -14.41 -17.51
N THR A 32 -6.10 -14.48 -17.29
CA THR A 32 -6.97 -13.31 -17.04
C THR A 32 -7.02 -12.88 -15.58
N THR A 33 -6.79 -13.80 -14.62
CA THR A 33 -6.97 -13.52 -13.19
C THR A 33 -5.93 -12.58 -12.60
N ALA A 34 -4.67 -12.63 -13.04
CA ALA A 34 -3.62 -11.74 -12.54
C ALA A 34 -3.86 -10.28 -12.96
N LYS A 35 -4.16 -10.05 -14.24
CA LYS A 35 -4.38 -8.70 -14.80
C LYS A 35 -5.65 -8.04 -14.23
N GLN A 36 -6.71 -8.82 -14.01
CA GLN A 36 -7.96 -8.34 -13.42
C GLN A 36 -7.83 -8.03 -11.92
N THR A 37 -6.98 -8.77 -11.20
CA THR A 37 -6.71 -8.52 -9.78
C THR A 37 -5.90 -7.22 -9.60
N THR A 38 -4.86 -7.01 -10.41
CA THR A 38 -4.08 -5.76 -10.41
C THR A 38 -4.94 -4.55 -10.75
N ALA A 39 -5.76 -4.62 -11.82
CA ALA A 39 -6.63 -3.51 -12.21
C ALA A 39 -7.68 -3.14 -11.13
N LYS A 40 -8.23 -4.14 -10.43
CA LYS A 40 -9.18 -3.90 -9.32
C LYS A 40 -8.49 -3.26 -8.11
N GLN A 41 -7.27 -3.68 -7.79
CA GLN A 41 -6.47 -3.08 -6.73
C GLN A 41 -6.10 -1.63 -7.05
N ASP A 42 -5.67 -1.35 -8.28
CA ASP A 42 -5.34 0.01 -8.75
C ASP A 42 -6.55 0.94 -8.68
N TYR A 43 -7.74 0.43 -9.06
CA TYR A 43 -8.98 1.17 -8.91
C TYR A 43 -9.28 1.47 -7.43
N ALA A 44 -9.20 0.46 -6.54
CA ALA A 44 -9.45 0.66 -5.12
C ALA A 44 -8.48 1.66 -4.48
N LEU A 45 -7.19 1.57 -4.80
CA LEU A 45 -6.16 2.51 -4.37
C LEU A 45 -6.48 3.93 -4.86
N THR A 46 -6.83 4.06 -6.14
CA THR A 46 -7.24 5.34 -6.73
C THR A 46 -8.44 5.93 -6.00
N GLN A 47 -9.47 5.12 -5.71
CA GLN A 47 -10.65 5.59 -4.98
C GLN A 47 -10.32 5.97 -3.54
N PHE A 48 -9.45 5.22 -2.86
CA PHE A 48 -8.98 5.58 -1.52
C PHE A 48 -8.30 6.95 -1.56
N ASN A 49 -7.30 7.12 -2.43
CA ASN A 49 -6.52 8.35 -2.54
C ASN A 49 -7.36 9.56 -3.02
N LYS A 50 -8.47 9.34 -3.74
CA LYS A 50 -9.45 10.39 -4.05
C LYS A 50 -10.23 10.85 -2.82
N ASN A 51 -10.52 9.97 -1.87
CA ASN A 51 -11.36 10.28 -0.71
C ASN A 51 -10.57 10.62 0.57
N VAL A 52 -9.33 10.14 0.69
CA VAL A 52 -8.54 10.25 1.93
C VAL A 52 -7.19 10.89 1.66
N GLY A 53 -6.82 11.88 2.48
CA GLY A 53 -5.48 12.47 2.53
C GLY A 53 -4.81 12.10 3.85
N LEU A 54 -3.55 11.70 3.78
CA LEU A 54 -2.75 11.29 4.95
C LEU A 54 -1.38 11.95 4.87
N GLN A 55 -1.06 12.77 5.86
CA GLN A 55 0.23 13.45 5.94
C GLN A 55 0.73 13.40 7.39
N LEU A 56 1.95 12.90 7.59
CA LEU A 56 2.64 13.08 8.86
C LEU A 56 3.05 14.56 8.95
N VAL A 57 2.55 15.27 9.97
CA VAL A 57 2.78 16.72 10.15
C VAL A 57 3.65 17.04 11.35
N LYS A 58 3.70 16.14 12.35
CA LYS A 58 4.51 16.36 13.55
C LYS A 58 5.04 15.05 14.11
N ARG A 59 6.26 15.11 14.61
CA ARG A 59 6.87 14.11 15.48
C ARG A 59 7.21 14.76 16.81
N GLY A 60 7.05 14.03 17.91
CA GLY A 60 7.52 14.42 19.22
C GLY A 60 7.94 13.23 20.07
N ILE A 61 8.44 13.52 21.27
CA ILE A 61 8.70 12.55 22.32
C ILE A 61 7.99 13.04 23.58
N GLN A 62 7.31 12.13 24.27
CA GLN A 62 6.69 12.37 25.57
C GLN A 62 7.01 11.24 26.54
N ILE A 63 6.79 11.49 27.83
CA ILE A 63 6.83 10.44 28.85
C ILE A 63 5.40 9.92 29.03
N GLY A 64 5.19 8.62 28.82
CA GLY A 64 3.91 7.94 29.00
C GLY A 64 3.63 7.54 30.45
N GLU A 65 2.49 6.88 30.68
CA GLU A 65 1.91 6.61 32.01
C GLU A 65 2.76 5.73 32.95
N ASN A 66 3.84 5.11 32.46
CA ASN A 66 4.77 4.27 33.23
C ASN A 66 6.22 4.79 33.22
N ASN A 67 6.41 6.10 33.06
CA ASN A 67 7.73 6.73 32.90
C ASN A 67 8.51 6.21 31.66
N GLN A 68 7.80 5.60 30.71
CA GLN A 68 8.37 5.09 29.47
C GLN A 68 8.33 6.19 28.40
N SER A 69 9.42 6.35 27.64
CA SER A 69 9.43 7.29 26.51
C SER A 69 8.56 6.78 25.37
N VAL A 70 7.72 7.65 24.85
CA VAL A 70 6.77 7.40 23.77
C VAL A 70 7.06 8.38 22.64
N ALA A 71 7.23 7.87 21.42
CA ALA A 71 7.22 8.71 20.24
C ALA A 71 5.79 9.08 19.86
N THR A 72 5.54 10.37 19.62
CA THR A 72 4.26 10.87 19.14
C THR A 72 4.35 11.20 17.66
N LEU A 73 3.39 10.71 16.88
CA LEU A 73 3.35 10.86 15.43
C LEU A 73 1.98 11.39 15.05
N THR A 74 1.91 12.68 14.74
CA THR A 74 0.65 13.36 14.42
C THR A 74 0.45 13.41 12.91
N TYR A 75 -0.67 12.85 12.48
CA TYR A 75 -1.13 12.88 11.11
C TYR A 75 -2.22 13.90 10.93
N LEU A 76 -2.15 14.66 9.84
CA LEU A 76 -3.31 15.34 9.29
C LEU A 76 -4.08 14.35 8.42
N VAL A 77 -5.28 13.96 8.88
CA VAL A 77 -6.18 13.09 8.14
C VAL A 77 -7.26 13.94 7.50
N GLN A 78 -7.37 13.87 6.18
CA GLN A 78 -8.33 14.64 5.39
C GLN A 78 -9.39 13.73 4.77
N ASN A 79 -10.67 14.07 4.97
CA ASN A 79 -11.76 13.52 4.19
C ASN A 79 -12.04 14.41 2.98
N LYS A 80 -11.44 14.07 1.84
CA LYS A 80 -11.65 14.73 0.54
C LYS A 80 -12.94 14.27 -0.16
N GLY A 81 -13.63 13.29 0.42
CA GLY A 81 -14.85 12.70 -0.13
C GLY A 81 -16.13 13.45 0.25
N LYS A 82 -17.26 12.99 -0.30
CA LYS A 82 -18.60 13.53 -0.03
C LYS A 82 -19.32 12.84 1.14
N ASN A 83 -18.80 11.70 1.61
CA ASN A 83 -19.41 10.92 2.68
C ASN A 83 -18.59 11.06 3.97
N LYS A 84 -19.26 11.06 5.12
CA LYS A 84 -18.56 11.02 6.43
C LYS A 84 -17.76 9.71 6.54
N ILE A 85 -16.55 9.79 7.10
CA ILE A 85 -15.69 8.64 7.32
C ILE A 85 -15.86 8.16 8.75
N LYS A 86 -16.27 6.90 8.91
CA LYS A 86 -16.41 6.24 10.20
C LYS A 86 -15.07 5.68 10.68
N SER A 87 -14.31 5.07 9.78
CA SER A 87 -12.98 4.55 10.08
C SER A 87 -12.07 4.54 8.86
N ILE A 88 -10.77 4.60 9.12
CA ILE A 88 -9.72 4.37 8.13
C ILE A 88 -8.68 3.41 8.68
N ASN A 89 -7.96 2.77 7.77
CA ASN A 89 -6.80 1.97 8.09
C ASN A 89 -5.74 2.15 6.98
N TRP A 90 -4.51 2.40 7.38
CA TRP A 90 -3.35 2.52 6.49
C TRP A 90 -2.10 1.96 7.15
N ILE A 91 -1.09 1.64 6.34
CA ILE A 91 0.24 1.32 6.82
C ILE A 91 1.09 2.57 6.66
N SER A 92 1.77 3.01 7.72
CA SER A 92 2.80 4.03 7.61
C SER A 92 4.18 3.38 7.65
N GLY A 93 4.95 3.52 6.58
CA GLY A 93 6.39 3.32 6.58
C GLY A 93 7.10 4.61 6.94
N TYR A 94 7.70 4.68 8.13
CA TYR A 94 8.50 5.82 8.57
C TYR A 94 9.87 5.80 7.92
N THR A 95 10.31 6.99 7.50
CA THR A 95 11.50 7.14 6.67
C THR A 95 12.51 8.10 7.28
N ILE A 96 13.78 7.82 7.02
CA ILE A 96 14.90 8.74 7.17
C ILE A 96 15.70 8.66 5.87
N ASP A 97 16.05 9.81 5.29
CA ASP A 97 16.72 9.90 3.98
C ASP A 97 16.05 9.01 2.92
N ASN A 98 14.71 9.08 2.86
CA ASN A 98 13.85 8.30 1.96
C ASN A 98 13.90 6.77 2.12
N LYS A 99 14.57 6.24 3.15
CA LYS A 99 14.61 4.80 3.46
C LYS A 99 13.66 4.47 4.61
N VAL A 100 12.83 3.45 4.41
CA VAL A 100 11.92 2.97 5.46
C VAL A 100 12.74 2.26 6.55
N PHE A 101 12.65 2.74 7.79
CA PHE A 101 13.32 2.13 8.95
C PHE A 101 12.35 1.41 9.89
N TYR A 102 11.06 1.74 9.83
CA TYR A 102 10.01 1.09 10.61
C TYR A 102 8.67 1.25 9.90
N ALA A 103 7.79 0.26 10.03
CA ALA A 103 6.45 0.32 9.49
C ALA A 103 5.44 -0.17 10.53
N GLN A 104 4.26 0.45 10.56
CA GLN A 104 3.15 -0.01 11.38
C GLN A 104 1.81 0.19 10.68
N GLU A 105 0.86 -0.68 10.98
CA GLU A 105 -0.54 -0.51 10.61
C GLU A 105 -1.25 0.42 11.59
N ILE A 106 -2.05 1.35 11.08
CA ILE A 106 -2.73 2.39 11.85
C ILE A 106 -4.23 2.32 11.58
N PRO A 107 -5.00 1.65 12.47
CA PRO A 107 -6.45 1.65 12.43
C PRO A 107 -7.03 2.81 13.25
N ILE A 108 -7.88 3.63 12.64
CA ILE A 108 -8.56 4.75 13.32
C ILE A 108 -10.07 4.63 13.18
N ASN A 109 -10.75 4.70 14.31
CA ASN A 109 -12.20 4.84 14.40
C ASN A 109 -12.54 6.24 14.88
N PHE A 110 -13.31 7.00 14.10
CA PHE A 110 -13.67 8.38 14.44
C PHE A 110 -14.96 8.41 15.25
N GLN A 111 -14.93 9.10 16.39
CA GLN A 111 -16.09 9.36 17.24
C GLN A 111 -16.12 10.84 17.63
N PRO A 112 -16.98 11.68 17.00
CA PRO A 112 -17.89 11.35 15.90
C PRO A 112 -17.16 11.09 14.56
N ALA A 113 -17.88 10.55 13.57
CA ALA A 113 -17.34 10.30 12.22
C ALA A 113 -16.78 11.59 11.58
N LEU A 114 -15.62 11.49 10.92
CA LEU A 114 -14.95 12.62 10.26
C LEU A 114 -15.84 13.18 9.13
N PRO A 115 -16.33 14.43 9.22
CA PRO A 115 -17.25 14.97 8.23
C PRO A 115 -16.62 15.07 6.83
N ALA A 116 -17.48 15.12 5.80
CA ALA A 116 -17.05 15.34 4.43
C ALA A 116 -16.34 16.70 4.29
N GLN A 117 -15.31 16.77 3.44
CA GLN A 117 -14.52 17.98 3.18
C GLN A 117 -13.90 18.60 4.44
N ARG A 118 -13.63 17.78 5.47
CA ARG A 118 -12.98 18.22 6.71
C ARG A 118 -11.71 17.43 6.95
N GLN A 119 -10.89 17.96 7.84
CA GLN A 119 -9.65 17.34 8.28
C GLN A 119 -9.57 17.35 9.80
N MET A 120 -8.76 16.45 10.34
CA MET A 120 -8.44 16.43 11.76
C MET A 120 -7.03 15.89 11.98
N GLU A 121 -6.44 16.32 13.09
CA GLU A 121 -5.20 15.74 13.57
C GLU A 121 -5.47 14.45 14.34
N VAL A 122 -4.66 13.44 14.07
CA VAL A 122 -4.67 12.16 14.77
C VAL A 122 -3.26 11.88 15.25
N THR A 123 -3.07 11.82 16.57
CA THR A 123 -1.78 11.51 17.17
C THR A 123 -1.69 10.04 17.53
N ILE A 124 -0.68 9.37 16.99
CA ILE A 124 -0.34 8.00 17.30
C ILE A 124 0.77 8.02 18.35
N ASN A 125 0.57 7.24 19.40
CA ASN A 125 1.55 7.02 20.46
C ASN A 125 2.25 5.69 20.20
N LEU A 126 3.56 5.75 20.01
CA LEU A 126 4.40 4.60 19.77
C LEU A 126 5.33 4.38 20.97
N PRO A 127 5.05 3.38 21.83
CA PRO A 127 5.94 3.03 22.93
C PRO A 127 7.31 2.64 22.39
N LEU A 128 8.37 3.34 22.78
CA LEU A 128 9.68 3.11 22.16
C LEU A 128 10.26 1.73 22.51
N ASN A 129 10.00 1.24 23.71
CA ASN A 129 10.47 -0.07 24.17
C ASN A 129 9.93 -1.27 23.39
N THR A 130 8.87 -1.10 22.58
CA THR A 130 8.33 -2.17 21.72
C THR A 130 8.97 -2.18 20.34
N LEU A 131 9.82 -1.20 20.03
CA LEU A 131 10.45 -1.05 18.73
C LEU A 131 11.81 -1.75 18.67
N PRO A 132 12.28 -2.13 17.48
CA PRO A 132 13.68 -2.48 17.26
C PRO A 132 14.60 -1.35 17.70
N GLU A 133 15.74 -1.66 18.31
CA GLU A 133 16.68 -0.68 18.87
C GLU A 133 17.11 0.39 17.87
N ALA A 134 17.33 0.02 16.60
CA ALA A 134 17.67 0.95 15.54
C ALA A 134 16.57 2.01 15.31
N ALA A 135 15.29 1.61 15.34
CA ALA A 135 14.17 2.53 15.19
C ALA A 135 14.02 3.43 16.43
N GLN A 136 14.26 2.90 17.63
CA GLN A 136 14.24 3.69 18.86
C GLN A 136 15.21 4.86 18.81
N LYS A 137 16.47 4.61 18.39
CA LYS A 137 17.52 5.63 18.27
C LYS A 137 17.09 6.75 17.32
N ILE A 138 16.50 6.42 16.18
CA ILE A 138 16.03 7.40 15.19
C ILE A 138 14.87 8.25 15.75
N PHE A 139 13.90 7.62 16.43
CA PHE A 139 12.79 8.37 17.01
C PHE A 139 13.22 9.30 18.15
N LEU A 140 14.19 8.89 18.97
CA LEU A 140 14.75 9.69 20.07
C LEU A 140 15.61 10.86 19.58
N ASP A 141 16.24 10.74 18.41
CA ASP A 141 17.03 11.81 17.83
C ASP A 141 16.12 12.96 17.35
N LYS A 142 16.12 14.06 18.12
CA LYS A 142 15.32 15.26 17.82
C LYS A 142 15.76 15.97 16.53
N SER A 143 16.99 15.76 16.07
CA SER A 143 17.51 16.35 14.84
C SER A 143 17.13 15.55 13.59
N ALA A 144 16.77 14.26 13.74
CA ALA A 144 16.39 13.41 12.63
C ALA A 144 15.13 13.92 11.91
N SER A 145 15.23 14.09 10.59
CA SER A 145 14.10 14.45 9.74
C SER A 145 13.29 13.20 9.36
N VAL A 146 12.41 12.77 10.27
CA VAL A 146 11.56 11.60 10.07
C VAL A 146 10.35 11.95 9.18
N GLY A 147 10.25 11.27 8.03
CA GLY A 147 9.10 11.33 7.14
C GLY A 147 8.21 10.08 7.22
N ALA A 148 7.17 10.01 6.38
CA ALA A 148 6.32 8.83 6.25
C ALA A 148 5.86 8.62 4.80
N ILE A 149 5.79 7.35 4.39
CA ILE A 149 5.12 6.89 3.17
C ILE A 149 3.91 6.08 3.60
N ASN A 150 2.72 6.47 3.14
CA ASN A 150 1.45 5.89 3.57
C ASN A 150 0.90 4.93 2.50
N GLY A 151 0.73 3.66 2.87
CA GLY A 151 0.06 2.63 2.08
C GLY A 151 -1.41 2.49 2.50
N ALA A 152 -2.33 2.66 1.55
CA ALA A 152 -3.76 2.52 1.83
C ALA A 152 -4.15 1.05 2.12
N LYS A 153 -4.95 0.82 3.18
CA LYS A 153 -5.61 -0.48 3.42
C LYS A 153 -7.11 -0.39 3.16
N ASN A 154 -7.85 0.40 3.94
CA ASN A 154 -9.29 0.53 3.77
C ASN A 154 -9.88 1.81 4.39
N VAL A 155 -11.07 2.19 3.93
CA VAL A 155 -11.90 3.25 4.52
C VAL A 155 -13.35 2.79 4.56
N VAL A 156 -14.03 3.05 5.68
CA VAL A 156 -15.45 2.78 5.88
C VAL A 156 -16.19 4.10 6.09
N PHE A 157 -17.23 4.32 5.30
CA PHE A 157 -18.07 5.51 5.37
C PHE A 157 -19.28 5.28 6.26
N SER A 158 -19.84 6.35 6.83
CA SER A 158 -21.03 6.27 7.69
C SER A 158 -22.29 5.80 6.96
N ASN A 159 -22.31 5.85 5.61
CA ASN A 159 -23.41 5.33 4.78
C ASN A 159 -23.26 3.83 4.45
N GLY A 160 -22.34 3.12 5.09
CA GLY A 160 -22.10 1.68 4.88
C GLY A 160 -21.18 1.34 3.70
N LYS A 161 -20.86 2.30 2.82
CA LYS A 161 -19.90 2.05 1.74
C LYS A 161 -18.50 1.81 2.30
N ARG A 162 -17.71 0.98 1.60
CA ARG A 162 -16.33 0.67 1.94
C ARG A 162 -15.45 0.66 0.69
N ILE A 163 -14.23 1.14 0.83
CA ILE A 163 -13.14 0.92 -0.13
C ILE A 163 -12.10 0.03 0.55
N THR A 164 -11.74 -1.09 -0.07
CA THR A 164 -10.71 -2.03 0.42
C THR A 164 -9.64 -2.17 -0.65
N VAL A 165 -8.42 -1.77 -0.33
CA VAL A 165 -7.23 -1.84 -1.20
C VAL A 165 -6.47 -3.14 -0.96
N SER A 166 -6.20 -3.45 0.31
CA SER A 166 -5.56 -4.69 0.77
C SER A 166 -6.28 -5.23 2.00
N LYS A 167 -6.18 -6.54 2.22
CA LYS A 167 -6.71 -7.23 3.40
C LYS A 167 -5.60 -7.32 4.44
#